data_AF-A0AA37SSE6-F1
#
_entry.id   AF-A0AA37SSE6-F1
#
_cell.length_a   1.000
_cell.length_b   1.000
_cell.length_c   1.000
_cell.angle_alpha   90.00
_cell.angle_beta   90.00
_cell.angle_gamma   90.00
#
_symmetry.space_group_name_H-M   'P 1'
#
loop_
_entity.id
_entity.type
_entity.pdbx_description
1 polymer ?
#
loop_
_entity_poly.entity_id
_entity_poly.type
_entity_poly.pdbx_seq_one_letter_code
_entity_poly.pdbx_strand_id
1 'polypeptide(L)'
;MSKSNFLKYLFGLTIALLAIVLLIHGHGEIGKFTDFSIYAIIAFFGLSYLMYTLGTSAASSSNKYSFNNIIVGNMIIKMFMCVAIVFIYKKAYQIESRAFLLPFLVIYLSYTIFETYFLTKLAKGK
;
A
#
# COMPACT_ATOMS: atom_id res chain seq x y z
N MET A 1 11.33 16.84 -1.75
CA MET A 1 10.94 16.44 -0.37
C MET A 1 12.02 15.52 0.19
N SER A 2 12.38 15.63 1.48
CA SER A 2 13.42 14.77 2.07
C SER A 2 12.91 13.34 2.31
N LYS A 3 13.78 12.35 2.03
CA LYS A 3 13.55 10.92 2.32
C LYS A 3 13.13 10.68 3.78
N SER A 4 13.65 11.48 4.72
CA SER A 4 13.29 11.39 6.14
C SER A 4 11.81 11.67 6.37
N ASN A 5 11.25 12.68 5.70
CA ASN A 5 9.83 13.02 5.87
C ASN A 5 8.94 11.91 5.28
N PHE A 6 9.26 11.41 4.09
CA PHE A 6 8.53 10.28 3.50
C PHE A 6 8.47 9.07 4.44
N LEU A 7 9.63 8.65 4.98
CA LEU A 7 9.69 7.52 5.90
C LEU A 7 8.89 7.78 7.18
N LYS A 8 8.98 8.97 7.78
CA LYS A 8 8.19 9.32 8.97
C LYS A 8 6.70 9.15 8.73
N TYR A 9 6.17 9.66 7.60
CA TYR A 9 4.75 9.51 7.29
C TYR A 9 4.37 8.08 6.92
N LEU A 10 5.23 7.35 6.20
CA LEU A 10 5.01 5.94 5.87
C LEU A 10 4.92 5.08 7.14
N PHE A 11 5.87 5.23 8.06
CA PHE A 11 5.84 4.53 9.35
C PHE A 11 4.66 4.98 10.21
N GLY A 12 4.36 6.28 10.26
CA GLY A 12 3.20 6.79 10.99
C GLY A 12 1.87 6.20 10.50
N LEU A 13 1.66 6.15 9.18
CA LEU A 13 0.50 5.51 8.57
C LEU A 13 0.44 4.01 8.89
N THR A 14 1.57 3.33 8.77
CA THR A 14 1.69 1.88 9.03
C THR A 14 1.36 1.56 10.48
N ILE A 15 1.89 2.32 11.44
CA ILE A 15 1.62 2.16 12.86
C ILE A 15 0.13 2.43 13.15
N ALA A 16 -0.46 3.47 12.55
CA ALA A 16 -1.88 3.76 12.73
C ALA A 16 -2.77 2.63 12.21
N LEU A 17 -2.47 2.08 11.02
CA LEU A 17 -3.21 0.93 10.46
C LEU A 17 -3.01 -0.33 11.30
N LEU A 18 -1.80 -0.61 11.77
CA LEU A 18 -1.53 -1.73 12.68
C LEU A 18 -2.29 -1.59 13.99
N ALA A 19 -2.34 -0.39 14.57
CA ALA A 19 -3.12 -0.13 15.78
C ALA A 19 -4.61 -0.42 15.56
N ILE A 20 -5.19 0.05 14.44
CA ILE A 20 -6.58 -0.26 14.07
C ILE A 20 -6.79 -1.77 13.95
N VAL A 21 -5.90 -2.46 13.25
CA VAL A 21 -5.96 -3.91 13.02
C VAL A 21 -5.86 -4.70 14.34
N LEU A 22 -5.04 -4.24 15.29
CA LEU A 22 -4.91 -4.85 16.61
C LEU A 22 -6.14 -4.57 17.50
N LEU A 23 -6.74 -3.38 17.41
CA LEU A 23 -7.96 -3.06 18.16
C LEU A 23 -9.15 -3.92 17.74
N ILE A 24 -9.26 -4.28 16.46
CA ILE A 24 -10.32 -5.16 15.95
C ILE A 24 -9.98 -6.65 16.08
N HIS A 25 -8.77 -7.00 16.53
CA HIS A 25 -8.34 -8.39 16.64
C HIS A 25 -9.27 -9.18 17.57
N GLY A 26 -9.70 -10.37 17.14
CA GLY A 26 -10.58 -11.23 17.91
C GLY A 26 -12.05 -10.77 18.02
N HIS A 27 -12.40 -9.61 17.46
CA HIS A 27 -13.75 -9.06 17.53
C HIS A 27 -14.51 -9.23 16.20
N GLY A 28 -15.67 -9.91 16.26
CA GLY A 28 -16.57 -10.09 15.11
C GLY A 28 -15.97 -10.94 13.98
N GLU A 29 -16.62 -10.93 12.81
CA GLU A 29 -16.11 -11.67 11.64
C GLU A 29 -14.84 -11.06 11.07
N ILE A 30 -14.67 -9.73 11.19
CA ILE A 30 -13.51 -9.01 10.64
C ILE A 30 -12.24 -9.33 11.44
N GLY A 31 -12.36 -9.41 12.78
CA GLY A 31 -11.24 -9.68 13.68
C GLY A 31 -10.63 -11.07 13.55
N LYS A 32 -11.26 -11.98 12.78
CA LYS A 32 -10.70 -13.31 12.45
C LYS A 32 -9.62 -13.25 11.36
N PHE A 33 -9.59 -12.18 10.58
CA PHE A 33 -8.70 -12.02 9.41
C PHE A 33 -7.63 -10.94 9.63
N THR A 34 -7.17 -10.82 10.88
CA THR A 34 -6.12 -9.87 11.29
C THR A 34 -4.80 -10.17 10.58
N ASP A 35 -4.46 -11.45 10.43
CA ASP A 35 -3.33 -11.96 9.66
C ASP A 35 -3.35 -11.48 8.21
N PHE A 36 -4.51 -11.57 7.54
CA PHE A 36 -4.68 -11.05 6.18
C PHE A 36 -4.41 -9.55 6.10
N SER A 37 -4.92 -8.80 7.07
CA SER A 37 -4.71 -7.36 7.16
C SER A 37 -3.24 -7.01 7.35
N ILE A 38 -2.50 -7.80 8.14
CA ILE A 38 -1.05 -7.65 8.32
C ILE A 38 -0.30 -7.94 7.01
N TYR A 39 -0.65 -9.01 6.29
CA TYR A 39 -0.05 -9.31 4.99
C TYR A 39 -0.25 -8.19 3.98
N ALA A 40 -1.46 -7.62 3.95
CA ALA A 40 -1.76 -6.47 3.11
C ALA A 40 -0.90 -5.24 3.49
N ILE A 41 -0.80 -4.92 4.78
CA ILE A 41 0.03 -3.80 5.27
C ILE A 41 1.48 -3.97 4.83
N ILE A 42 2.06 -5.16 5.01
CA ILE A 42 3.45 -5.45 4.61
C ILE A 42 3.63 -5.26 3.10
N ALA A 43 2.72 -5.79 2.30
CA ALA A 43 2.78 -5.70 0.85
C ALA A 43 2.69 -4.25 0.36
N PHE A 44 1.73 -3.47 0.85
CA PHE A 44 1.57 -2.07 0.46
C PHE A 44 2.68 -1.18 1.00
N PHE A 45 3.19 -1.44 2.21
CA PHE A 45 4.38 -0.74 2.73
C PHE A 45 5.58 -0.94 1.79
N GLY A 46 5.83 -2.19 1.39
CA GLY A 46 6.93 -2.53 0.48
C GLY A 46 6.76 -1.87 -0.88
N LEU A 47 5.54 -1.91 -1.44
CA LEU A 47 5.23 -1.25 -2.70
C LEU A 47 5.44 0.27 -2.61
N SER A 48 4.91 0.92 -1.57
CA SER A 48 5.08 2.37 -1.37
C SER A 48 6.55 2.76 -1.25
N TYR A 49 7.34 1.99 -0.52
CA TYR A 49 8.78 2.21 -0.42
C TYR A 49 9.48 2.08 -1.77
N LEU A 50 9.18 1.01 -2.52
CA LEU A 50 9.73 0.76 -3.86
C LEU A 50 9.37 1.89 -4.83
N MET A 51 8.11 2.35 -4.83
CA MET A 51 7.67 3.40 -5.73
C MET A 51 8.29 4.76 -5.38
N TYR A 52 8.53 5.02 -4.09
CA TYR A 52 9.25 6.23 -3.70
C TYR A 52 10.70 6.22 -4.19
N THR A 53 11.43 5.10 -4.04
CA THR A 53 12.83 5.02 -4.50
C THR A 53 12.92 5.14 -6.01
N LEU A 54 12.10 4.40 -6.75
CA LEU A 54 12.01 4.53 -8.21
C LEU A 54 11.61 5.96 -8.62
N GLY A 55 10.61 6.54 -7.95
CA GLY A 55 10.14 7.89 -8.21
C GLY A 55 11.23 8.94 -8.01
N THR A 56 12.07 8.80 -6.98
CA THR A 56 13.19 9.72 -6.74
C THR A 56 14.25 9.63 -7.83
N SER A 57 14.56 8.42 -8.31
CA SER A 57 15.49 8.20 -9.43
C SER A 57 14.94 8.73 -10.76
N ALA A 58 13.63 8.60 -10.99
CA ALA A 58 13.00 9.19 -12.19
C ALA A 58 12.90 10.71 -12.12
N ALA A 59 12.75 11.30 -10.92
CA ALA A 59 12.73 12.74 -10.74
C ALA A 59 14.09 13.39 -11.09
N SER A 60 15.21 12.70 -10.92
CA SER A 60 16.53 13.18 -11.39
C SER A 60 16.83 12.85 -12.86
N SER A 61 15.97 12.07 -13.52
CA SER A 61 16.14 11.71 -14.93
C SER A 61 15.83 12.89 -15.87
N SER A 62 16.59 12.98 -16.97
CA SER A 62 16.35 13.91 -18.08
C SER A 62 15.11 13.54 -18.91
N ASN A 63 14.66 12.29 -18.83
CA ASN A 63 13.51 11.81 -19.59
C ASN A 63 12.18 12.20 -18.88
N LYS A 64 11.41 13.06 -19.56
CA LYS A 64 10.12 13.59 -19.08
C LYS A 64 9.06 12.50 -18.87
N TYR A 65 9.17 11.35 -19.52
CA TYR A 65 8.20 10.25 -19.43
C TYR A 65 8.50 9.26 -18.29
N SER A 66 9.72 9.21 -17.77
CA SER A 66 10.12 8.24 -16.74
C SER A 66 9.23 8.31 -15.49
N PHE A 67 8.82 9.52 -15.10
CA PHE A 67 7.95 9.70 -13.94
C PHE A 67 6.53 9.16 -14.19
N ASN A 68 5.97 9.43 -15.39
CA ASN A 68 4.66 8.92 -15.76
C ASN A 68 4.63 7.39 -15.83
N ASN A 69 5.70 6.79 -16.37
CA ASN A 69 5.84 5.33 -16.44
C ASN A 69 5.84 4.68 -15.04
N ILE A 70 6.39 5.35 -14.02
CA ILE A 70 6.33 4.86 -12.64
C ILE A 70 4.91 4.93 -12.09
N ILE A 71 4.17 6.01 -12.34
CA ILE A 71 2.77 6.12 -11.90
C ILE A 71 1.94 4.98 -12.52
N VAL A 72 2.05 4.80 -13.83
CA VAL A 72 1.32 3.74 -14.57
C VAL A 72 1.76 2.37 -14.09
N GLY A 73 3.07 2.13 -13.95
CA GLY A 73 3.62 0.88 -13.45
C GLY A 73 3.14 0.56 -12.03
N ASN A 74 3.09 1.55 -11.14
CA ASN A 74 2.55 1.39 -9.80
C ASN A 74 1.09 0.94 -9.84
N MET A 75 0.25 1.60 -10.65
CA MET A 75 -1.16 1.24 -10.79
C MET A 75 -1.32 -0.23 -11.24
N ILE A 76 -0.57 -0.65 -12.26
CA ILE A 76 -0.62 -2.01 -12.79
C ILE A 76 -0.17 -3.02 -11.74
N ILE A 77 1.02 -2.82 -11.14
CA ILE A 77 1.56 -3.71 -10.10
C ILE A 77 0.55 -3.84 -8.95
N LYS A 78 -0.04 -2.73 -8.53
CA LYS A 78 -1.01 -2.71 -7.43
C LYS A 78 -2.27 -3.50 -7.77
N MET A 79 -2.80 -3.37 -8.98
CA MET A 79 -3.98 -4.15 -9.42
C MET A 79 -3.69 -5.65 -9.37
N PHE A 80 -2.55 -6.10 -9.93
CA PHE A 80 -2.15 -7.51 -9.88
C PHE A 80 -1.88 -7.98 -8.46
N MET A 81 -1.22 -7.16 -7.64
CA MET A 81 -0.93 -7.47 -6.24
C MET A 81 -2.22 -7.64 -5.43
N CYS A 82 -3.22 -6.78 -5.62
CA CYS A 82 -4.51 -6.91 -4.95
C CYS A 82 -5.20 -8.24 -5.29
N VAL A 83 -5.26 -8.58 -6.58
CA VAL A 83 -5.87 -9.84 -7.03
C VAL A 83 -5.09 -11.04 -6.47
N ALA A 84 -3.76 -11.00 -6.56
CA ALA A 84 -2.90 -12.07 -6.07
C ALA A 84 -3.08 -12.30 -4.56
N ILE A 85 -3.00 -11.23 -3.75
CA ILE A 85 -3.13 -11.34 -2.29
C ILE A 85 -4.49 -11.92 -1.90
N VAL A 86 -5.58 -11.40 -2.46
CA VAL A 86 -6.95 -11.87 -2.18
C VAL A 86 -7.13 -13.32 -2.62
N PHE A 87 -6.71 -13.66 -3.84
CA PHE A 87 -6.91 -14.99 -4.41
C PHE A 87 -6.07 -16.06 -3.69
N ILE A 88 -4.78 -15.77 -3.44
CA ILE A 88 -3.87 -16.67 -2.74
C ILE A 88 -4.38 -16.93 -1.32
N TYR A 89 -4.75 -15.88 -0.59
CA TYR A 89 -5.23 -16.04 0.79
C TYR A 89 -6.54 -16.82 0.85
N LYS A 90 -7.52 -16.47 0.01
CA LYS A 90 -8.81 -17.19 -0.06
C LYS A 90 -8.61 -18.68 -0.38
N LYS A 91 -7.72 -18.99 -1.34
CA LYS A 91 -7.46 -20.38 -1.76
C LYS A 91 -6.68 -21.16 -0.71
N ALA A 92 -5.69 -20.55 -0.05
CA ALA A 92 -4.85 -21.20 0.95
C ALA A 92 -5.62 -21.54 2.24
N TYR A 93 -6.52 -20.64 2.67
CA TYR A 93 -7.27 -20.79 3.94
C TYR A 93 -8.73 -21.20 3.75
N GLN A 94 -9.15 -21.50 2.51
CA GLN A 94 -10.52 -21.92 2.16
C GLN A 94 -11.60 -20.99 2.72
N ILE A 95 -11.36 -19.67 2.65
CA ILE A 95 -12.21 -18.67 3.28
C ILE A 95 -13.51 -18.51 2.48
N GLU A 96 -14.65 -18.78 3.11
CA GLU A 96 -15.97 -18.52 2.51
C GLU A 96 -16.46 -17.09 2.77
N SER A 97 -16.17 -16.54 3.95
CA SER A 97 -16.57 -15.19 4.33
C SER A 97 -15.86 -14.13 3.49
N ARG A 98 -16.56 -13.04 3.21
CA ARG A 98 -16.02 -11.87 2.48
C ARG A 98 -15.60 -10.73 3.41
N ALA A 99 -15.75 -10.91 4.73
CA ALA A 99 -15.50 -9.87 5.72
C ALA A 99 -14.05 -9.34 5.70
N PHE A 100 -13.09 -10.18 5.32
CA PHE A 100 -11.67 -9.82 5.19
C PHE A 100 -11.40 -8.76 4.09
N LEU A 101 -12.29 -8.59 3.12
CA LEU A 101 -12.14 -7.61 2.05
C LEU A 101 -12.29 -6.17 2.56
N LEU A 102 -13.11 -5.95 3.59
CA LEU A 102 -13.34 -4.62 4.14
C LEU A 102 -12.07 -3.98 4.73
N PRO A 103 -11.37 -4.60 5.70
CA PRO A 103 -10.12 -4.03 6.23
C PRO A 103 -9.05 -3.91 5.14
N PHE A 104 -9.02 -4.85 4.19
CA PHE A 104 -8.12 -4.79 3.04
C PHE A 104 -8.35 -3.57 2.16
N LEU A 105 -9.61 -3.25 1.85
CA LEU A 105 -9.95 -2.04 1.07
C LEU A 105 -9.54 -0.77 1.81
N VAL A 106 -9.72 -0.71 3.13
CA VAL A 106 -9.27 0.43 3.94
C VAL A 106 -7.75 0.59 3.83
N ILE A 107 -6.99 -0.49 4.04
CA ILE A 107 -5.53 -0.49 3.91
C ILE A 107 -5.11 -0.04 2.50
N TYR A 108 -5.67 -0.65 1.46
CA TYR A 108 -5.41 -0.31 0.06
C TYR A 108 -5.65 1.18 -0.23
N LEU A 109 -6.79 1.73 0.21
CA LEU A 109 -7.14 3.13 -0.01
C LEU A 109 -6.20 4.06 0.75
N SER A 110 -5.89 3.76 2.02
CA SER A 110 -4.96 4.54 2.83
C SER A 110 -3.58 4.65 2.18
N TYR A 111 -3.00 3.53 1.75
CA TYR A 111 -1.71 3.54 1.04
C TYR A 111 -1.81 4.20 -0.33
N THR A 112 -2.94 4.09 -1.04
CA THR A 112 -3.13 4.71 -2.35
C THR A 112 -3.22 6.24 -2.26
N ILE A 113 -3.96 6.77 -1.28
CA ILE A 113 -4.02 8.21 -1.01
C ILE A 113 -2.63 8.73 -0.64
N PHE A 114 -1.94 8.01 0.25
CA PHE A 114 -0.57 8.33 0.65
C PHE A 114 0.37 8.36 -0.56
N GLU A 115 0.47 7.28 -1.34
CA GLU A 115 1.36 7.23 -2.52
C GLU A 115 1.03 8.32 -3.53
N THR A 116 -0.26 8.54 -3.81
CA THR A 116 -0.69 9.58 -4.77
C THR A 116 -0.25 10.96 -4.32
N TYR A 117 -0.40 11.29 -3.03
CA TYR A 117 0.07 12.55 -2.46
C TYR A 117 1.59 12.70 -2.64
N PHE A 118 2.36 11.67 -2.28
CA PHE A 118 3.82 11.74 -2.29
C PHE A 118 4.41 11.75 -3.69
N LEU A 119 3.92 10.90 -4.60
CA LEU A 119 4.36 10.89 -6.00
C LEU A 119 4.00 12.21 -6.68
N THR A 120 2.79 12.73 -6.48
CA THR A 120 2.41 14.03 -7.06
C THR A 120 3.29 15.16 -6.54
N LYS A 121 3.62 15.16 -5.25
CA LYS A 121 4.52 16.16 -4.66
C LYS A 121 5.96 16.02 -5.17
N LEU A 122 6.41 14.80 -5.43
CA LEU A 122 7.71 14.53 -6.04
C LEU A 122 7.78 15.02 -7.49
N ALA A 123 6.68 14.89 -8.24
CA ALA A 123 6.56 15.40 -9.61
C ALA A 123 6.63 16.93 -9.68
N LYS A 124 5.97 17.63 -8.75
CA LYS A 124 5.92 19.11 -8.65
C LYS A 124 7.17 19.73 -8.03
N GLY A 125 8.08 18.93 -7.48
CA GLY A 125 9.33 19.39 -6.88
C GLY A 125 10.48 19.60 -7.87
N LYS A 126 10.21 19.43 -9.18
CA LYS A 126 10.94 20.06 -10.28
C LYS A 126 10.34 21.43 -10.55
#